data_AF-A0A7J5EAT5-F1
#
_entry.id   AF-A0A7J5EAT5-F1
#
_cell.length_a   1.000
_cell.length_b   1.000
_cell.length_c   1.000
_cell.angle_alpha   90.00
_cell.angle_beta   90.00
_cell.angle_gamma   90.00
#
_symmetry.space_group_name_H-M   'P 1'
#
loop_
_entity.id
_entity.type
_entity.pdbx_description
1 polymer ?
#
loop_
_entity_poly.entity_id
_entity_poly.type
_entity_poly.pdbx_seq_one_letter_code
_entity_poly.pdbx_strand_id
1 'polypeptide(L)'
;MPQIFFKTKKDLRKWFEKNHNKLTEQWIGFYKTASGKQSITWSESVDEALCFGWIDGIRKSIDEKSYMIRFTPRKPNSAWSAVNIKKIE
;
A
#
# COMPACT_ATOMS: atom_id res chain seq x y z
N MET A 1 2.66 -15.47 -2.95
CA MET A 1 3.04 -14.05 -2.89
C MET A 1 2.96 -13.63 -1.44
N PRO A 2 4.05 -13.23 -0.78
CA PRO A 2 4.00 -12.86 0.63
C PRO A 2 3.37 -11.46 0.80
N GLN A 3 2.14 -11.41 1.30
CA GLN A 3 1.49 -10.17 1.73
C GLN A 3 1.83 -9.84 3.19
N ILE A 4 1.97 -8.55 3.50
CA ILE A 4 2.18 -8.07 4.87
C ILE A 4 0.96 -7.23 5.27
N PHE A 5 0.40 -7.52 6.44
CA PHE A 5 -0.71 -6.76 7.01
C PHE A 5 -0.19 -5.77 8.05
N PHE A 6 -0.72 -4.55 8.03
CA PHE A 6 -0.38 -3.51 9.00
C PHE A 6 -1.64 -3.08 9.75
N LYS A 7 -1.52 -2.91 11.07
CA LYS A 7 -2.61 -2.43 11.91
C LYS A 7 -2.70 -0.91 11.95
N THR A 8 -1.57 -0.23 11.78
CA THR A 8 -1.48 1.23 11.88
C THR A 8 -0.59 1.82 10.78
N LYS A 9 -0.86 3.08 10.41
CA LYS A 9 -0.04 3.87 9.49
C LYS A 9 1.43 3.92 9.92
N LYS A 10 1.70 3.98 11.23
CA LYS A 10 3.04 3.99 11.81
C LYS A 10 3.82 2.70 11.55
N ASP A 11 3.15 1.55 11.59
CA ASP A 11 3.80 0.26 11.32
C ASP A 11 4.20 0.15 9.85
N LEU A 12 3.32 0.61 8.95
CA LEU A 12 3.62 0.69 7.53
C LEU A 12 4.79 1.64 7.25
N ARG A 13 4.81 2.82 7.88
CA ARG A 13 5.91 3.78 7.73
C ARG A 13 7.26 3.18 8.13
N LYS A 14 7.34 2.54 9.29
CA LYS A 14 8.55 1.84 9.76
C LYS A 14 9.00 0.75 8.80
N TRP A 15 8.05 0.08 8.15
CA TRP A 15 8.36 -0.91 7.12
C TRP A 15 8.97 -0.24 5.89
N PHE A 16 8.39 0.85 5.40
CA PHE A 16 8.95 1.59 4.26
C PHE A 16 10.34 2.13 4.59
N GLU A 17 10.56 2.78 5.75
CA GLU A 17 11.87 3.29 6.17
C GLU A 17 13.00 2.25 6.03
N LYS A 18 12.70 0.98 6.31
CA LYS A 18 13.67 -0.11 6.27
C LYS A 18 13.83 -0.79 4.90
N ASN A 19 12.80 -0.74 4.05
CA ASN A 19 12.66 -1.63 2.89
C ASN A 19 12.41 -0.91 1.55
N HIS A 20 12.00 0.36 1.54
CA HIS A 20 11.56 1.08 0.33
C HIS A 20 12.62 1.16 -0.79
N ASN A 21 13.91 1.08 -0.44
CA ASN A 21 15.03 1.13 -1.38
C ASN A 21 15.66 -0.26 -1.65
N LYS A 22 15.14 -1.32 -1.01
CA LYS A 22 15.67 -2.70 -1.14
C LYS A 22 14.78 -3.61 -1.97
N LEU A 23 13.51 -3.26 -2.10
CA LEU A 23 12.49 -4.08 -2.75
C LEU A 23 11.95 -3.38 -3.99
N THR A 24 11.59 -4.18 -5.00
CA THR A 24 11.00 -3.70 -6.25
C THR A 24 9.48 -3.79 -6.26
N GLU A 25 8.91 -4.57 -5.35
CA GLU A 25 7.47 -4.63 -5.10
C GLU A 25 7.20 -5.13 -3.68
N GLN A 26 6.02 -4.79 -3.15
CA GLN A 26 5.49 -5.34 -1.92
C GLN A 26 3.97 -5.45 -2.02
N TRP A 27 3.43 -6.62 -1.65
CA TRP A 27 1.99 -6.79 -1.48
C TRP A 27 1.61 -6.42 -0.05
N ILE A 28 0.72 -5.43 0.10
CA ILE A 28 0.17 -5.05 1.38
C ILE A 28 -1.23 -5.63 1.49
N GLY A 29 -1.48 -6.35 2.58
CA GLY A 29 -2.76 -6.93 2.93
C GLY A 29 -3.62 -5.96 3.73
N PHE A 30 -4.92 -5.98 3.46
CA PHE A 30 -5.94 -5.15 4.08
C PHE A 30 -7.09 -6.03 4.53
N TYR A 31 -7.58 -5.80 5.75
CA TYR A 31 -8.83 -6.38 6.19
C TYR A 31 -10.00 -5.46 5.82
N LYS A 32 -11.09 -6.05 5.33
CA LYS A 32 -12.34 -5.33 5.06
C LYS A 32 -12.97 -4.92 6.39
N THR A 33 -13.72 -3.83 6.41
CA THR A 33 -14.43 -3.34 7.61
C THR A 33 -15.33 -4.41 8.23
N ALA A 34 -16.03 -5.18 7.40
CA ALA A 34 -16.88 -6.30 7.81
C ALA A 34 -16.13 -7.46 8.52
N SER A 35 -14.80 -7.49 8.48
CA SER A 35 -14.00 -8.54 9.13
C SER A 35 -13.86 -8.35 10.64
N GLY A 36 -14.11 -7.16 11.17
CA GLY A 36 -13.86 -6.79 12.57
C GLY A 36 -12.37 -6.73 12.97
N LYS A 37 -11.45 -6.93 12.01
CA LYS A 37 -10.00 -6.88 12.27
C LYS A 37 -9.46 -5.48 12.05
N GLN A 38 -8.57 -5.04 12.94
CA GLN A 38 -7.83 -3.79 12.75
C GLN A 38 -6.91 -3.90 11.53
N SER A 39 -7.00 -2.91 10.65
CA SER A 39 -6.18 -2.78 9.44
C SER A 39 -6.01 -1.32 9.13
N ILE A 40 -4.87 -0.96 8.55
CA ILE A 40 -4.76 0.32 7.85
C ILE A 40 -5.80 0.41 6.75
N THR A 41 -6.24 1.62 6.46
CA THR A 41 -7.05 1.92 5.28
C THR A 41 -6.18 1.99 4.04
N TRP A 42 -6.80 1.79 2.88
CA TRP A 42 -6.13 2.01 1.60
C TRP A 42 -5.61 3.46 1.50
N SER A 43 -6.40 4.44 1.95
CA SER A 43 -5.98 5.84 1.91
C SER A 43 -4.67 6.07 2.67
N GLU A 44 -4.58 5.59 3.91
CA GLU A 44 -3.35 5.70 4.72
C GLU A 44 -2.17 4.98 4.08
N SER A 45 -2.41 3.84 3.43
CA SER A 45 -1.36 3.09 2.75
C SER A 45 -0.78 3.84 1.55
N VAL A 46 -1.62 4.55 0.81
CA VAL A 46 -1.22 5.36 -0.33
C VAL A 46 -0.45 6.60 0.16
N ASP A 47 -0.93 7.27 1.21
CA ASP A 47 -0.22 8.43 1.76
C ASP A 47 1.22 8.09 2.16
N GLU A 48 1.41 6.98 2.89
CA GLU A 48 2.76 6.54 3.25
C GLU A 48 3.56 6.09 2.04
N ALA A 49 2.98 5.32 1.11
CA ALA A 49 3.70 4.90 -0.09
C ALA A 49 4.25 6.11 -0.86
N LEU A 50 3.44 7.15 -1.03
CA LEU A 50 3.82 8.38 -1.71
C LEU A 50 4.98 9.10 -1.01
N CYS A 51 5.02 9.12 0.33
CA CYS A 51 6.15 9.68 1.09
C CYS A 51 7.49 9.00 0.77
N PHE A 52 7.49 7.73 0.35
CA PHE A 52 8.70 6.99 -0.01
C PHE A 52 8.88 6.82 -1.53
N GLY A 53 8.08 7.52 -2.34
CA GLY A 53 8.12 7.42 -3.80
C GLY A 53 7.59 6.10 -4.35
N TRP A 54 6.70 5.43 -3.62
CA TRP A 54 6.01 4.22 -4.03
C TRP A 54 4.56 4.54 -4.45
N ILE A 55 4.01 3.72 -5.33
CA ILE A 55 2.63 3.83 -5.80
C ILE A 55 1.92 2.49 -5.64
N ASP A 56 0.60 2.55 -5.44
CA ASP A 56 -0.26 1.39 -5.48
C ASP A 56 -0.58 0.98 -6.92
N GLY A 57 -0.95 -0.28 -7.09
CA GLY A 57 -1.27 -0.84 -8.40
C GLY A 57 -2.36 -1.89 -8.29
N ILE A 58 -2.04 -3.12 -8.67
CA ILE A 58 -3.04 -4.18 -8.79
C ILE A 58 -3.60 -4.55 -7.42
N ARG A 59 -4.92 -4.46 -7.28
CA ARG A 59 -5.67 -5.01 -6.16
C ARG A 59 -6.10 -6.44 -6.47
N LYS A 60 -5.91 -7.35 -5.51
CA LYS A 60 -6.38 -8.75 -5.57
C LYS A 60 -7.13 -9.11 -4.30
N SER A 61 -8.26 -9.81 -4.42
CA SER A 61 -8.92 -10.42 -3.27
C SER A 61 -8.09 -11.59 -2.76
N ILE A 62 -7.99 -11.73 -1.44
CA ILE A 62 -7.41 -12.92 -0.80
C ILE A 62 -8.55 -13.86 -0.41
N ASP A 63 -9.54 -13.32 0.31
CA ASP A 63 -10.72 -14.04 0.77
C ASP A 63 -11.91 -13.07 0.93
N GLU A 64 -13.01 -13.56 1.53
CA GLU A 64 -14.21 -12.76 1.77
C GLU A 64 -13.98 -11.56 2.69
N LYS A 65 -12.98 -11.63 3.58
CA LYS A 65 -12.69 -10.66 4.64
C LYS A 65 -11.43 -9.83 4.38
N SER A 66 -10.64 -10.16 3.37
CA SER A 66 -9.35 -9.52 3.11
C SER A 66 -9.00 -9.42 1.63
N TYR A 67 -8.21 -8.41 1.31
CA TYR A 67 -7.67 -8.19 -0.03
C TYR A 67 -6.24 -7.66 0.11
N MET A 68 -5.48 -7.67 -0.96
CA MET A 68 -4.14 -7.09 -1.02
C MET A 68 -4.02 -6.14 -2.20
N ILE A 69 -3.09 -5.21 -2.07
CA ILE A 69 -2.72 -4.29 -3.13
C ILE A 69 -1.21 -4.37 -3.30
N ARG A 70 -0.77 -4.43 -4.56
CA ARG A 70 0.64 -4.35 -4.90
C ARG A 70 1.10 -2.91 -4.86
N PHE A 71 2.20 -2.67 -4.17
CA PHE A 71 2.93 -1.42 -4.16
C PHE A 71 4.27 -1.61 -4.84
N THR A 72 4.70 -0.62 -5.63
CA THR A 72 5.99 -0.64 -6.34
C THR A 72 6.66 0.73 -6.27
N PRO A 73 8.00 0.82 -6.27
CA PRO A 73 8.70 2.08 -6.48
C PRO A 73 8.24 2.73 -7.77
N ARG A 74 8.02 4.05 -7.72
CA ARG A 74 7.65 4.83 -8.89
C ARG A 74 8.79 4.78 -9.91
N LYS A 75 8.45 4.48 -11.17
CA LYS A 75 9.38 4.71 -12.28
C LYS A 75 9.30 6.19 -12.68
N PRO A 76 10.43 6.85 -13.00
CA PRO A 76 10.44 8.27 -13.36
C PRO A 76 9.42 8.66 -14.45
N ASN A 77 9.13 7.73 -15.37
CA ASN A 77 8.25 7.94 -16.53
C ASN A 77 6.88 7.25 -16.43
N SER A 78 6.42 6.81 -15.26
CA SER A 78 5.09 6.16 -15.18
C SER A 78 3.96 7.19 -15.15
N ALA A 79 2.93 6.97 -15.97
CA ALA A 79 1.67 7.69 -15.90
C ALA A 79 1.01 7.50 -14.53
N TRP A 80 0.53 8.58 -13.93
CA TRP A 80 -0.16 8.55 -12.65
C TRP A 80 -1.60 8.10 -12.83
N SER A 81 -2.15 7.40 -11.85
CA SER A 81 -3.61 7.31 -11.73
C SER A 81 -4.13 8.70 -11.30
N ALA A 82 -5.28 9.12 -11.83
CA ALA A 82 -5.88 10.42 -11.48
C ALA A 82 -6.07 10.59 -9.97
N VAL A 83 -6.26 9.48 -9.24
CA VAL A 83 -6.44 9.48 -7.78
C VAL A 83 -5.13 9.77 -7.03
N ASN A 84 -3.99 9.28 -7.54
CA ASN A 84 -2.69 9.56 -6.92
C ASN A 84 -2.27 11.02 -7.18
N ILE A 85 -2.64 11.61 -8.32
CA ILE A 85 -2.39 13.04 -8.61
C ILE A 85 -3.12 13.90 -7.58
N LYS A 86 -4.42 13.64 -7.36
CA LYS A 86 -5.26 14.39 -6.40
C LYS A 86 -4.77 14.32 -4.94
N LYS A 87 -3.96 13.33 -4.59
CA LYS A 87 -3.37 13.20 -3.25
C LYS A 87 -2.06 13.97 -3.08
N ILE A 88 -1.45 14.44 -4.18
CA ILE A 88 -0.17 15.14 -4.17
C ILE A 88 -0.29 16.64 -4.50
N GLU A 89 -1.41 17.06 -5.08
CA GLU A 89 -1.84 18.48 -5.10
C GLU A 89 -2.44 18.91 -3.75
#